data_AF-T1CE63-F1
#
_entry.id   AF-T1CE63-F1
#
_cell.length_a   1.000
_cell.length_b   1.000
_cell.length_c   1.000
_cell.angle_alpha   90.00
_cell.angle_beta   90.00
_cell.angle_gamma   90.00
#
_symmetry.space_group_name_H-M   'P 1'
#
loop_
_entity.id
_entity.type
_entity.pdbx_description
1 polymer ?
#
loop_
_entity_poly.entity_id
_entity_poly.type
_entity_poly.pdbx_seq_one_letter_code
_entity_poly.pdbx_strand_id
1 'polypeptide(L)'
;VNFGAAEEPEMIEALGRTAGECRRLGIPLLAMVYVVRPGPVSPSEVRHAARAAADLGADLVKVPYPGDPEEFARTVATTPVPVLIGGGPKTDSEPELLTTIRTVRRSGGAGICIGRKLFQRPPVGALARRLAAILHEDGPAP
;
A
#
# COMPACT_ATOMS: atom_id res chain seq x y z
N VAL A 1 -8.12 1.66 -8.12
CA VAL A 1 -8.14 0.85 -9.35
C VAL A 1 -8.19 -0.61 -8.96
N ASN A 2 -9.17 -1.34 -9.47
CA ASN A 2 -9.32 -2.77 -9.26
C ASN A 2 -8.94 -3.50 -10.56
N PHE A 3 -7.70 -3.96 -10.66
CA PHE A 3 -7.20 -4.74 -11.79
C PHE A 3 -7.86 -6.12 -11.80
N GLY A 4 -8.31 -6.62 -12.95
CA GLY A 4 -9.06 -7.84 -13.15
C GLY A 4 -10.58 -7.70 -13.02
N ALA A 5 -11.08 -6.53 -12.62
CA ALA A 5 -12.53 -6.25 -12.63
C ALA A 5 -13.02 -5.96 -14.05
N ALA A 6 -14.32 -6.14 -14.30
CA ALA A 6 -14.92 -5.85 -15.60
C ALA A 6 -14.73 -4.38 -16.03
N GLU A 7 -14.71 -3.49 -15.04
CA GLU A 7 -14.55 -2.04 -15.20
C GLU A 7 -13.09 -1.58 -15.12
N GLU A 8 -12.11 -2.50 -15.19
CA GLU A 8 -10.69 -2.15 -15.23
C GLU A 8 -10.38 -1.07 -16.28
N PRO A 9 -10.84 -1.17 -17.55
CA PRO A 9 -10.55 -0.17 -18.58
C PRO A 9 -10.96 1.26 -18.19
N GLU A 10 -12.15 1.42 -17.62
CA GLU A 10 -12.67 2.71 -17.18
C GLU A 10 -11.88 3.24 -15.97
N MET A 11 -11.49 2.36 -15.05
CA MET A 11 -10.71 2.75 -13.88
C MET A 11 -9.27 3.15 -14.23
N ILE A 12 -8.61 2.48 -15.17
CA ILE A 12 -7.25 2.86 -15.61
C ILE A 12 -7.27 4.18 -16.37
N GLU A 13 -8.30 4.42 -17.19
CA GLU A 13 -8.49 5.69 -17.89
C GLU A 13 -8.78 6.82 -16.88
N ALA A 14 -9.65 6.57 -15.90
CA ALA A 14 -9.93 7.52 -14.82
C ALA A 14 -8.67 7.82 -13.98
N LEU A 15 -7.82 6.83 -13.71
CA LEU A 15 -6.55 7.04 -13.02
C LEU A 15 -5.63 7.98 -13.82
N GLY A 16 -5.44 7.72 -15.10
CA GLY A 16 -4.59 8.56 -15.97
C GLY A 16 -5.09 10.01 -16.07
N ARG A 17 -6.41 10.20 -16.24
CA ARG A 17 -7.03 11.55 -16.22
C ARG A 17 -6.81 12.24 -14.88
N THR A 18 -7.05 11.54 -13.78
CA THR A 18 -6.88 12.08 -12.43
C THR A 18 -5.41 12.46 -12.18
N ALA A 19 -4.46 11.65 -12.63
CA ALA A 19 -3.03 11.95 -12.55
C ALA A 19 -2.67 13.24 -13.31
N GLY A 20 -3.25 13.45 -14.50
CA GLY A 20 -3.11 14.68 -15.26
C GLY A 20 -3.61 15.91 -14.48
N GLU A 21 -4.80 15.82 -13.88
CA GLU A 21 -5.37 16.92 -13.08
C GLU A 21 -4.59 17.18 -11.79
N CYS A 22 -4.16 16.13 -11.08
CA CYS A 22 -3.31 16.24 -9.91
C CYS A 22 -1.99 16.97 -10.23
N ARG A 23 -1.34 16.60 -11.34
CA ARG A 23 -0.13 17.27 -11.83
C ARG A 23 -0.39 18.75 -12.17
N ARG A 24 -1.50 19.05 -12.84
CA ARG A 24 -1.91 20.43 -13.18
C ARG A 24 -2.14 21.28 -11.93
N LEU A 25 -2.69 20.69 -10.88
CA LEU A 25 -3.00 21.35 -9.61
C LEU A 25 -1.82 21.36 -8.62
N GLY A 26 -0.73 20.64 -8.91
CA GLY A 26 0.42 20.51 -8.01
C GLY A 26 0.12 19.71 -6.73
N ILE A 27 -0.83 18.76 -6.77
CA ILE A 27 -1.19 17.91 -5.64
C ILE A 27 -0.78 16.45 -5.89
N PRO A 28 -0.28 15.72 -4.88
CA PRO A 28 0.12 14.33 -5.05
C PRO A 28 -1.09 13.39 -5.14
N LEU A 29 -0.97 12.34 -5.96
CA LEU A 29 -1.97 11.31 -6.16
C LEU A 29 -1.57 9.98 -5.51
N LEU A 30 -2.36 9.54 -4.53
CA LEU A 30 -2.29 8.16 -4.00
C LEU A 30 -3.26 7.25 -4.76
N ALA A 31 -2.73 6.26 -5.48
CA ALA A 31 -3.55 5.21 -6.10
C ALA A 31 -3.75 4.04 -5.12
N MET A 32 -5.00 3.74 -4.79
CA MET A 32 -5.34 2.50 -4.08
C MET A 32 -5.54 1.38 -5.10
N VAL A 33 -4.73 0.33 -4.98
CA VAL A 33 -4.60 -0.72 -5.99
C VAL A 33 -5.01 -2.07 -5.40
N TYR A 34 -5.92 -2.74 -6.11
CA TYR A 34 -6.40 -4.07 -5.78
C TYR A 34 -6.43 -4.95 -7.01
N VAL A 35 -6.31 -6.26 -6.82
CA VAL A 35 -6.54 -7.26 -7.87
C VAL A 35 -7.84 -7.99 -7.54
N VAL A 36 -8.72 -8.11 -8.51
CA VAL A 36 -10.03 -8.74 -8.43
C VAL A 36 -10.03 -9.91 -9.39
N ARG A 37 -10.16 -11.13 -8.86
CA ARG A 37 -10.24 -12.35 -9.65
C ARG A 37 -10.90 -13.47 -8.84
N PRO A 38 -11.35 -14.55 -9.50
CA PRO A 38 -11.67 -15.79 -8.82
C PRO A 38 -10.42 -16.38 -8.15
N GLY A 39 -10.55 -16.75 -6.87
CA GLY A 39 -9.51 -17.42 -6.11
C GLY A 39 -8.45 -16.49 -5.50
N PRO A 40 -7.33 -17.06 -4.99
CA PRO A 40 -6.29 -16.29 -4.34
C PRO A 40 -5.56 -15.37 -5.33
N VAL A 41 -5.20 -14.18 -4.85
CA VAL A 41 -4.34 -13.23 -5.56
C VAL A 41 -2.89 -13.55 -5.25
N SER A 42 -2.07 -13.71 -6.29
CA SER A 42 -0.63 -13.92 -6.15
C SER A 42 0.13 -12.61 -5.92
N PRO A 43 1.29 -12.65 -5.25
CA PRO A 43 2.12 -11.45 -5.05
C PRO A 43 2.60 -10.81 -6.36
N SER A 44 2.80 -11.60 -7.42
CA SER A 44 3.17 -11.08 -8.75
C SER A 44 2.05 -10.26 -9.39
N GLU A 45 0.78 -10.65 -9.21
CA GLU A 45 -0.37 -9.87 -9.68
C GLU A 45 -0.46 -8.53 -8.94
N VAL A 46 -0.25 -8.52 -7.61
CA VAL A 46 -0.20 -7.27 -6.83
C VAL A 46 0.93 -6.37 -7.31
N ARG A 47 2.11 -6.94 -7.55
CA ARG A 47 3.29 -6.21 -8.05
C ARG A 47 3.04 -5.62 -9.44
N HIS A 48 2.41 -6.37 -10.35
CA HIS A 48 2.02 -5.87 -11.66
C HIS A 48 1.06 -4.67 -11.54
N ALA A 49 0.02 -4.82 -10.73
CA ALA A 49 -0.97 -3.77 -10.51
C ALA A 49 -0.34 -2.50 -9.87
N ALA A 50 0.59 -2.67 -8.93
CA ALA A 50 1.33 -1.57 -8.31
C ALA A 50 2.16 -0.80 -9.34
N ARG A 51 2.89 -1.54 -10.19
CA ARG A 51 3.70 -0.96 -11.26
C ARG A 51 2.84 -0.24 -12.28
N ALA A 52 1.75 -0.86 -12.72
CA ALA A 52 0.83 -0.26 -13.68
C ALA A 52 0.24 1.07 -13.15
N ALA A 53 -0.15 1.12 -11.88
CA ALA A 53 -0.65 2.36 -11.28
C ALA A 53 0.41 3.48 -11.23
N ALA A 54 1.67 3.13 -10.95
CA ALA A 54 2.78 4.07 -10.98
C ALA A 54 3.05 4.59 -12.40
N ASP A 55 3.08 3.69 -13.39
CA ASP A 55 3.28 4.04 -14.80
C ASP A 55 2.12 4.93 -15.35
N LEU A 56 0.92 4.80 -14.80
CA LEU A 56 -0.24 5.66 -15.09
C LEU A 56 -0.21 7.04 -14.39
N GLY A 57 0.82 7.31 -13.59
CA GLY A 57 1.07 8.62 -12.99
C GLY A 57 0.63 8.78 -11.54
N ALA A 58 0.46 7.69 -10.79
CA ALA A 58 0.32 7.77 -9.34
C ALA A 58 1.65 8.19 -8.70
N ASP A 59 1.61 9.12 -7.75
CA ASP A 59 2.79 9.56 -6.98
C ASP A 59 3.07 8.65 -5.79
N LEU A 60 2.05 7.93 -5.31
CA LEU A 60 2.15 6.89 -4.29
C LEU A 60 1.19 5.75 -4.64
N VAL A 61 1.52 4.53 -4.23
CA VAL A 61 0.60 3.40 -4.35
C VAL A 61 0.31 2.76 -3.00
N LYS A 62 -0.94 2.34 -2.81
CA LYS A 62 -1.37 1.52 -1.68
C LYS A 62 -1.77 0.14 -2.19
N VAL A 63 -1.11 -0.89 -1.69
CA VAL A 63 -1.36 -2.29 -2.04
C VAL A 63 -1.75 -3.13 -0.81
N PRO A 64 -2.43 -4.29 -0.97
CA PRO A 64 -2.51 -5.27 0.11
C PRO A 64 -1.11 -5.79 0.46
N TYR A 65 -0.85 -6.06 1.74
CA TYR A 65 0.38 -6.76 2.14
C TYR A 65 0.30 -8.24 1.70
N PRO A 66 1.29 -8.79 0.97
CA PRO A 66 1.24 -10.15 0.45
C PRO A 66 1.40 -11.23 1.54
N GLY A 67 1.70 -10.87 2.79
CA GLY A 67 2.01 -11.81 3.86
C GLY A 67 3.45 -12.33 3.84
N ASP A 68 4.19 -12.00 2.79
CA ASP A 68 5.59 -12.40 2.57
C ASP A 68 6.49 -11.15 2.46
N PRO A 69 7.49 -10.99 3.35
CA PRO A 69 8.44 -9.88 3.32
C PRO A 69 9.27 -9.77 2.03
N GLU A 70 9.67 -10.89 1.44
CA GLU A 70 10.52 -10.94 0.25
C GLU A 70 9.71 -10.53 -0.98
N GLU A 71 8.49 -11.04 -1.11
CA GLU A 71 7.59 -10.63 -2.19
C GLU A 71 7.16 -9.16 -2.07
N PHE A 72 7.01 -8.67 -0.84
CA PHE A 72 6.77 -7.24 -0.63
C PHE A 72 8.00 -6.40 -1.00
N ALA A 73 9.21 -6.82 -0.63
CA ALA A 73 10.46 -6.15 -1.04
C ALA A 73 10.63 -6.13 -2.56
N ARG A 74 10.28 -7.22 -3.26
CA ARG A 74 10.24 -7.25 -4.74
C ARG A 74 9.23 -6.27 -5.31
N THR A 75 8.06 -6.12 -4.67
CA THR A 75 7.04 -5.13 -5.07
C THR A 75 7.57 -3.71 -4.94
N VAL A 76 8.20 -3.40 -3.81
CA VAL A 76 8.87 -2.09 -3.58
C VAL A 76 9.94 -1.85 -4.64
N ALA A 77 10.86 -2.79 -4.83
CA ALA A 77 12.01 -2.65 -5.75
C ALA A 77 11.61 -2.44 -7.22
N THR A 78 10.42 -2.91 -7.61
CA THR A 78 9.93 -2.82 -9.00
C THR A 78 8.92 -1.70 -9.22
N THR A 79 8.50 -1.00 -8.18
CA THR A 79 7.54 0.11 -8.25
C THR A 79 8.29 1.44 -8.09
N PRO A 80 8.30 2.34 -9.09
CA PRO A 80 9.14 3.54 -9.08
C PRO A 80 8.65 4.67 -8.13
N VAL A 81 7.63 4.40 -7.32
CA VAL A 81 7.02 5.37 -6.41
C VAL A 81 6.81 4.75 -5.02
N PRO A 82 6.71 5.56 -3.95
CA PRO A 82 6.44 5.09 -2.60
C PRO A 82 5.29 4.07 -2.51
N VAL A 83 5.60 2.89 -1.95
CA VAL A 83 4.63 1.81 -1.74
C VAL A 83 4.20 1.77 -0.28
N LEU A 84 2.90 1.93 -0.05
CA LEU A 84 2.26 1.78 1.27
C LEU A 84 1.47 0.48 1.31
N ILE A 85 1.43 -0.15 2.48
CA ILE A 85 0.50 -1.27 2.69
C ILE A 85 -0.84 -0.80 3.23
N GLY A 86 -1.92 -1.39 2.73
CA GLY A 86 -3.25 -1.25 3.28
C GLY A 86 -3.48 -2.11 4.52
N GLY A 87 -4.53 -1.79 5.28
CA GLY A 87 -5.04 -2.69 6.32
C GLY A 87 -5.76 -3.90 5.71
N GLY A 88 -5.13 -5.08 5.79
CA GLY A 88 -5.76 -6.38 5.51
C GLY A 88 -6.89 -6.74 6.49
N PRO A 89 -7.38 -7.99 6.49
CA PRO A 89 -8.45 -8.43 7.38
C PRO A 89 -8.17 -8.13 8.87
N LYS A 90 -9.25 -8.09 9.67
CA LYS A 90 -9.27 -7.57 11.05
C LYS A 90 -8.37 -8.33 12.04
N THR A 91 -7.97 -9.54 11.67
CA THR A 91 -7.57 -10.67 12.53
C THR A 91 -6.30 -10.47 13.35
N ASP A 92 -5.47 -9.48 13.05
CA ASP A 92 -4.15 -9.44 13.65
C ASP A 92 -4.19 -8.94 15.10
N SER A 93 -3.47 -9.58 16.02
CA SER A 93 -3.24 -9.01 17.35
C SER A 93 -2.44 -7.69 17.27
N GLU A 94 -2.43 -6.87 18.31
CA GLU A 94 -1.57 -5.68 18.33
C GLU A 94 -0.07 -6.01 18.12
N PRO A 95 0.49 -7.05 18.78
CA PRO A 95 1.85 -7.52 18.49
C PRO A 95 2.08 -7.90 17.02
N GLU A 96 1.12 -8.59 16.39
CA GLU A 96 1.21 -8.95 14.97
C GLU A 96 1.23 -7.70 14.08
N LEU A 97 0.34 -6.72 14.33
CA LEU A 97 0.34 -5.45 13.58
C LEU A 97 1.68 -4.73 13.67
N LEU A 98 2.27 -4.65 14.88
CA LEU A 98 3.58 -4.03 15.09
C LEU A 98 4.69 -4.79 14.34
N THR A 99 4.64 -6.12 14.35
CA THR A 99 5.57 -6.97 13.60
C THR A 99 5.43 -6.73 12.10
N THR A 100 4.21 -6.72 11.56
CA THR A 100 3.96 -6.42 10.14
C THR A 100 4.54 -5.05 9.75
N ILE A 101 4.35 -4.02 10.57
CA ILE A 101 4.83 -2.67 10.27
C ILE A 101 6.36 -2.60 10.29
N ARG A 102 7.03 -3.28 11.24
CA ARG A 102 8.49 -3.40 11.23
C ARG A 102 8.99 -4.10 9.96
N THR A 103 8.31 -5.18 9.55
CA THR A 103 8.63 -5.90 8.33
C THR A 103 8.45 -5.01 7.10
N VAL A 104 7.36 -4.26 6.99
CA VAL A 104 7.10 -3.32 5.89
C VAL A 104 8.23 -2.31 5.77
N ARG A 105 8.66 -1.72 6.89
CA ARG A 105 9.78 -0.78 6.91
C ARG A 105 11.06 -1.46 6.42
N ARG A 106 11.41 -2.63 6.98
CA ARG A 106 12.61 -3.40 6.59
C ARG A 106 12.63 -3.80 5.11
N SER A 107 11.47 -4.08 4.53
CA SER A 107 11.32 -4.39 3.11
C SER A 107 11.34 -3.15 2.19
N GLY A 108 11.61 -1.95 2.72
CA GLY A 108 11.68 -0.70 1.94
C GLY A 108 10.32 -0.03 1.69
N GLY A 109 9.24 -0.48 2.33
CA GLY A 109 7.93 0.14 2.22
C GLY A 109 7.93 1.56 2.80
N ALA A 110 7.27 2.49 2.11
CA ALA A 110 7.24 3.90 2.48
C ALA A 110 6.27 4.22 3.63
N GLY A 111 5.40 3.28 4.00
CA GLY A 111 4.50 3.46 5.13
C GLY A 111 3.27 2.58 5.10
N ILE A 112 2.24 3.03 5.83
CA ILE A 112 0.97 2.31 5.96
C ILE A 112 -0.23 3.23 5.71
N CYS A 113 -1.28 2.66 5.14
CA CYS A 113 -2.59 3.26 4.97
C CYS A 113 -3.64 2.36 5.65
N ILE A 114 -3.71 2.43 6.98
CA ILE A 114 -4.59 1.60 7.82
C ILE A 114 -5.70 2.43 8.47
N GLY A 115 -6.91 1.85 8.54
CA GLY A 115 -8.05 2.45 9.22
C GLY A 115 -8.51 1.58 10.38
N ARG A 116 -9.33 0.56 10.07
CA ARG A 116 -9.92 -0.38 11.07
C ARG A 116 -8.88 -0.97 12.03
N LYS A 117 -7.66 -1.27 11.57
CA LYS A 117 -6.60 -1.84 12.41
C LYS A 117 -6.16 -0.91 13.55
N LEU A 118 -6.27 0.40 13.37
CA LEU A 118 -5.96 1.40 14.39
C LEU A 118 -7.20 1.79 15.20
N PHE A 119 -8.26 2.26 14.53
CA PHE A 119 -9.42 2.88 15.20
C PHE A 119 -10.24 1.91 16.06
N GLN A 120 -10.18 0.61 15.81
CA GLN A 120 -10.92 -0.40 16.59
C GLN A 120 -10.13 -0.94 17.79
N ARG A 121 -8.95 -0.38 18.09
CA ARG A 121 -8.09 -0.79 19.22
C ARG A 121 -7.87 0.38 20.17
N PRO A 122 -8.72 0.57 21.20
CA PRO A 122 -8.45 1.53 22.25
C PRO A 122 -7.26 1.04 23.12
N PRO A 123 -6.39 1.94 23.60
CA PRO A 123 -6.38 3.39 23.37
C PRO A 123 -5.71 3.79 22.04
N VAL A 124 -6.51 4.32 21.10
CA VAL A 124 -6.10 4.62 19.70
C VAL A 124 -4.86 5.50 19.62
N GLY A 125 -4.78 6.55 20.45
CA GLY A 125 -3.64 7.47 20.43
C GLY A 125 -2.33 6.83 20.87
N ALA A 126 -2.36 5.88 21.80
CA ALA A 126 -1.16 5.17 22.25
C ALA A 126 -0.66 4.21 21.15
N LEU A 127 -1.58 3.49 20.50
CA LEU A 127 -1.25 2.63 19.39
C LEU A 127 -0.69 3.45 18.22
N ALA A 128 -1.35 4.55 17.82
CA ALA A 128 -0.89 5.44 16.76
C ALA A 128 0.55 5.93 17.00
N ARG A 129 0.88 6.36 18.22
CA ARG A 129 2.25 6.77 18.58
C ARG A 129 3.26 5.64 18.45
N ARG A 130 2.91 4.41 18.83
CA ARG A 130 3.79 3.24 18.68
C ARG A 130 4.01 2.88 17.20
N LEU A 131 2.97 2.95 16.37
CA LEU A 131 3.11 2.73 14.92
C LEU A 131 3.98 3.82 14.28
N ALA A 132 3.74 5.08 14.63
CA ALA A 132 4.51 6.22 14.14
C ALA A 132 5.99 6.12 14.55
N ALA A 133 6.28 5.71 15.79
CA ALA A 133 7.65 5.50 16.25
C ALA A 133 8.37 4.46 15.40
N ILE A 134 7.72 3.35 15.03
CA ILE A 134 8.33 2.33 14.15
C ILE A 134 8.57 2.89 12.75
N LEU A 135 7.62 3.65 12.19
CA LEU A 135 7.71 4.15 10.82
C LEU A 135 8.70 5.30 10.65
N HIS A 136 8.84 6.15 11.66
CA HIS A 136 9.62 7.39 11.62
C HIS A 136 10.92 7.33 12.44
N GLU A 137 11.33 6.15 12.90
CA GLU A 137 12.65 5.97 13.54
C GLU A 137 13.77 6.38 12.56
N ASP A 138 14.73 7.20 13.03
CA ASP A 138 15.86 7.69 12.24
C ASP A 138 16.76 6.54 11.75
N GLY A 139 17.22 6.64 10.50
CA GLY A 139 18.12 5.68 9.86
C GLY A 139 17.43 4.84 8.76
N PRO A 140 18.18 4.41 7.73
CA PRO A 140 17.61 3.59 6.66
C PRO A 140 16.99 2.31 7.24
N ALA A 141 15.98 1.76 6.55
CA ALA A 141 15.63 0.36 6.73
C ALA A 141 16.92 -0.48 6.56
N PRO A 142 17.23 -1.39 7.50
CA PRO A 142 18.44 -2.21 7.42
C PRO A 142 18.46 -3.07 6.16
#